data_AF-A0A931T7K4-F1
#
_entry.id   AF-A0A931T7K4-F1
#
_cell.length_a   1.000
_cell.length_b   1.000
_cell.length_c   1.000
_cell.angle_alpha   90.00
_cell.angle_beta   90.00
_cell.angle_gamma   90.00
#
_symmetry.space_group_name_H-M   'P 1'
#
loop_
_entity.id
_entity.type
_entity.pdbx_description
1 polymer ?
#
loop_
_entity_poly.entity_id
_entity_poly.type
_entity_poly.pdbx_seq_one_letter_code
_entity_poly.pdbx_strand_id
1 'polypeptide(L)'
;MRVAIHWCVASVLLTMIAVGTAAARDVRKVGSPASTKDPGTYSGGEPEFGPVEAQTRKFIEYNRTIRLTPAQQSVKDEALSELKAVCCDDFPASTCCCPCNFSKSLWGMANHLIADEGHDSAQVRNAAKLWVAYVNPSGFSGDVCKAGGCDLPFARNGCGGMDENDIQF
;
A
#
# COMPACT_ATOMS: atom_id res chain seq x y z
N MET A 1 70.82 -42.77 -8.82
CA MET A 1 71.43 -42.03 -7.69
C MET A 1 70.95 -40.58 -7.76
N ARG A 2 70.69 -39.98 -6.59
CA ARG A 2 70.11 -38.65 -6.33
C ARG A 2 70.96 -37.52 -6.97
N VAL A 3 70.40 -36.35 -7.28
CA VAL A 3 70.45 -35.07 -6.51
C VAL A 3 69.66 -34.05 -7.38
N ALA A 4 68.55 -33.44 -6.94
CA ALA A 4 68.40 -32.15 -6.22
C ALA A 4 68.96 -30.93 -7.04
N ILE A 5 68.46 -29.68 -7.05
CA ILE A 5 67.81 -28.87 -6.01
C ILE A 5 67.54 -27.41 -6.55
N HIS A 6 66.61 -26.66 -5.92
CA HIS A 6 66.42 -25.17 -5.82
C HIS A 6 66.16 -24.32 -7.10
N TRP A 7 65.03 -23.57 -7.28
CA TRP A 7 64.48 -22.36 -6.60
C TRP A 7 65.40 -21.11 -6.57
N CYS A 8 65.02 -20.06 -7.31
CA CYS A 8 65.31 -18.62 -7.08
C CYS A 8 64.35 -17.80 -7.99
N VAL A 9 63.28 -17.15 -7.49
CA VAL A 9 63.17 -15.87 -6.77
C VAL A 9 63.25 -14.61 -7.68
N ALA A 10 62.13 -13.87 -7.64
CA ALA A 10 61.92 -12.42 -7.77
C ALA A 10 62.27 -11.68 -9.07
N SER A 11 61.29 -10.93 -9.57
CA SER A 11 61.34 -9.46 -9.47
C SER A 11 59.96 -8.85 -9.78
N VAL A 12 59.44 -8.17 -8.76
CA VAL A 12 58.33 -7.21 -8.83
C VAL A 12 58.85 -5.95 -9.51
N LEU A 13 58.16 -5.47 -10.54
CA LEU A 13 58.30 -4.09 -10.97
C LEU A 13 56.92 -3.45 -11.09
N LEU A 14 56.63 -2.69 -10.04
CA LEU A 14 55.51 -1.77 -9.91
C LEU A 14 55.82 -0.56 -10.81
N THR A 15 54.98 -0.27 -11.79
CA THR A 15 55.01 1.01 -12.48
C THR A 15 53.61 1.60 -12.48
N MET A 16 53.38 2.52 -11.54
CA MET A 16 52.25 3.43 -11.60
C MET A 16 52.59 4.54 -12.59
N ILE A 17 51.83 4.64 -13.66
CA ILE A 17 51.68 5.90 -14.40
C ILE A 17 50.18 6.13 -14.58
N ALA A 18 49.63 6.96 -13.70
CA ALA A 18 48.36 7.62 -13.92
C ALA A 18 48.63 8.87 -14.77
N VAL A 19 48.18 8.87 -16.02
CA VAL A 19 47.97 10.10 -16.80
C VAL A 19 46.58 9.97 -17.42
N GLY A 20 45.65 10.75 -16.89
CA GLY A 20 44.33 10.90 -17.46
C GLY A 20 44.39 11.67 -18.77
N THR A 21 43.64 11.20 -19.76
CA THR A 21 43.04 12.05 -20.78
C THR A 21 41.63 11.54 -21.05
N ALA A 22 40.66 12.41 -20.77
CA ALA A 22 39.27 12.20 -21.10
C ALA A 22 39.09 12.24 -22.62
N ALA A 23 38.53 11.18 -23.19
CA ALA A 23 37.93 11.21 -24.52
C ALA A 23 36.72 10.29 -24.51
N ALA A 24 35.54 10.91 -24.45
CA ALA A 24 34.25 10.25 -24.59
C ALA A 24 34.20 9.50 -25.93
N ARG A 25 33.91 8.20 -25.89
CA ARG A 25 33.40 7.45 -27.03
C ARG A 25 32.17 6.66 -26.61
N ASP A 26 31.07 7.12 -27.14
CA ASP A 26 29.76 6.48 -27.19
C ASP A 26 29.89 5.13 -27.92
N VAL A 27 29.57 4.04 -27.21
CA VAL A 27 29.37 2.71 -27.80
C VAL A 27 28.11 2.11 -27.17
N ARG A 28 26.99 2.38 -27.85
CA ARG A 28 26.03 1.38 -28.31
C ARG A 28 25.53 0.41 -27.22
N LYS A 29 24.51 0.86 -26.49
CA LYS A 29 23.65 0.01 -25.66
C LYS A 29 22.97 -1.02 -26.57
N VAL A 30 23.37 -2.28 -26.45
CA VAL A 30 22.73 -3.44 -27.08
C VAL A 30 21.25 -3.42 -26.68
N GLY A 31 20.38 -3.46 -27.69
CA GLY A 31 18.94 -3.51 -27.50
C GLY A 31 18.53 -4.80 -26.79
N SER A 32 17.83 -4.63 -25.67
CA SER A 32 16.91 -5.65 -25.16
C SER A 32 15.58 -5.54 -25.90
N PRO A 33 14.87 -6.66 -26.13
CA PRO A 33 13.66 -6.69 -26.92
C PRO A 33 12.49 -6.04 -26.17
N ALA A 34 11.49 -5.63 -26.95
CA ALA A 34 10.24 -5.05 -26.48
C ALA A 34 9.65 -5.83 -25.28
N SER A 35 9.41 -5.12 -24.17
CA SER A 35 8.41 -5.49 -23.18
C SER A 35 7.28 -4.45 -23.23
N THR A 36 6.09 -4.97 -23.44
CA THR A 36 4.85 -4.28 -23.76
C THR A 36 4.20 -3.70 -22.50
N LYS A 37 3.98 -2.37 -22.49
CA LYS A 37 3.14 -1.59 -21.56
C LYS A 37 3.39 -1.81 -20.06
N ASP A 38 4.09 -0.87 -19.42
CA ASP A 38 4.07 -0.71 -17.97
C ASP A 38 2.62 -0.45 -17.48
N PRO A 39 2.06 -1.30 -16.60
CA PRO A 39 0.85 -0.97 -15.87
C PRO A 39 1.23 -0.13 -14.63
N GLY A 40 0.72 1.09 -14.52
CA GLY A 40 0.60 1.72 -13.20
C GLY A 40 1.47 2.95 -12.91
N THR A 41 1.72 3.84 -13.87
CA THR A 41 2.11 5.21 -13.50
C THR A 41 0.85 6.07 -13.30
N TYR A 42 0.16 5.88 -12.17
CA TYR A 42 -0.75 6.92 -11.67
C TYR A 42 0.13 8.01 -11.04
N SER A 43 0.08 9.21 -11.60
CA SER A 43 0.84 10.36 -11.12
C SER A 43 0.20 10.95 -9.87
N GLY A 44 0.29 10.22 -8.76
CA GLY A 44 0.32 10.72 -7.37
C GLY A 44 -0.56 11.92 -7.02
N GLY A 45 -1.82 11.96 -7.45
CA GLY A 45 -2.82 12.87 -6.89
C GLY A 45 -3.38 12.30 -5.60
N GLU A 46 -3.60 13.14 -4.59
CA GLU A 46 -4.37 12.76 -3.41
C GLU A 46 -5.80 12.39 -3.85
N PRO A 47 -6.40 11.29 -3.35
CA PRO A 47 -7.77 10.95 -3.71
C PRO A 47 -8.71 12.07 -3.25
N GLU A 48 -9.50 12.62 -4.19
CA GLU A 48 -10.54 13.59 -3.88
C GLU A 48 -11.82 12.82 -3.47
N PHE A 49 -12.23 12.98 -2.20
CA PHE A 49 -13.47 12.37 -1.72
C PHE A 49 -14.66 13.28 -1.98
N GLY A 50 -15.72 12.70 -2.56
CA GLY A 50 -17.03 13.33 -2.61
C GLY A 50 -17.72 13.34 -1.24
N PRO A 51 -19.00 13.78 -1.18
CA PRO A 51 -19.78 13.79 0.06
C PRO A 51 -19.74 12.42 0.77
N VAL A 52 -19.47 12.44 2.09
CA VAL A 52 -19.27 11.22 2.90
C VAL A 52 -20.38 10.20 2.68
N GLU A 53 -21.64 10.64 2.69
CA GLU A 53 -22.77 9.73 2.50
C GLU A 53 -22.72 8.96 1.18
N ALA A 54 -22.61 9.69 0.06
CA ALA A 54 -22.59 9.08 -1.26
C ALA A 54 -21.37 8.17 -1.43
N GLN A 55 -20.22 8.62 -0.93
CA GLN A 55 -18.96 7.90 -1.08
C GLN A 55 -18.95 6.61 -0.23
N THR A 56 -19.44 6.65 1.01
CA THR A 56 -19.57 5.47 1.88
C THR A 56 -20.47 4.42 1.24
N ARG A 57 -21.64 4.79 0.72
CA ARG A 57 -22.56 3.86 0.05
C ARG A 57 -21.90 3.19 -1.15
N LYS A 58 -21.22 3.98 -1.98
CA LYS A 58 -20.48 3.49 -3.15
C LYS A 58 -19.37 2.51 -2.76
N PHE A 59 -18.61 2.82 -1.71
CA PHE A 59 -17.58 1.92 -1.23
C PHE A 59 -18.14 0.64 -0.62
N ILE A 60 -19.22 0.69 0.15
CA ILE A 60 -19.89 -0.54 0.64
C ILE A 60 -20.37 -1.41 -0.54
N GLU A 61 -20.86 -0.80 -1.62
CA GLU A 61 -21.17 -1.53 -2.85
C GLU A 61 -19.94 -2.22 -3.46
N TYR A 62 -18.79 -1.55 -3.54
CA TYR A 62 -17.53 -2.15 -3.99
C TYR A 62 -17.08 -3.30 -3.10
N ASN A 63 -17.28 -3.22 -1.78
CA ASN A 63 -16.97 -4.33 -0.89
C ASN A 63 -17.78 -5.59 -1.24
N ARG A 64 -19.06 -5.41 -1.62
CA ARG A 64 -19.94 -6.52 -1.99
C ARG A 64 -19.63 -7.09 -3.37
N THR A 65 -19.26 -6.24 -4.33
CA THR A 65 -19.23 -6.58 -5.76
C THR A 65 -17.84 -6.93 -6.27
N ILE A 66 -16.79 -6.31 -5.72
CA ILE A 66 -15.41 -6.56 -6.15
C ILE A 66 -14.84 -7.77 -5.39
N ARG A 67 -14.24 -8.70 -6.12
CA ARG A 67 -13.54 -9.86 -5.57
C ARG A 67 -12.06 -9.76 -5.91
N LEU A 68 -11.23 -9.61 -4.88
CA LEU A 68 -9.79 -9.59 -5.05
C LEU A 68 -9.26 -10.99 -5.33
N THR A 69 -8.28 -11.08 -6.23
CA THR A 69 -7.41 -12.25 -6.35
C THR A 69 -6.54 -12.40 -5.09
N PRO A 70 -5.92 -13.57 -4.85
CA PRO A 70 -5.02 -13.74 -3.71
C PRO A 70 -3.86 -12.73 -3.65
N ALA A 71 -3.28 -12.38 -4.81
CA ALA A 71 -2.22 -11.38 -4.88
C ALA A 71 -2.72 -9.98 -4.48
N GLN A 72 -3.89 -9.59 -4.98
CA GLN A 72 -4.52 -8.31 -4.63
C GLN A 72 -4.96 -8.27 -3.15
N GLN A 73 -5.43 -9.39 -2.60
CA GLN A 73 -5.75 -9.49 -1.19
C GLN A 73 -4.50 -9.26 -0.31
N SER A 74 -3.34 -9.78 -0.72
CA SER A 74 -2.06 -9.51 -0.04
C SER A 74 -1.72 -8.01 -0.03
N VAL A 75 -2.00 -7.28 -1.11
CA VAL A 75 -1.81 -5.82 -1.18
C VAL A 75 -2.71 -5.12 -0.15
N LYS A 76 -3.98 -5.51 -0.07
CA LYS A 76 -4.92 -4.95 0.91
C LYS A 76 -4.49 -5.24 2.35
N ASP A 77 -4.08 -6.48 2.63
CA ASP A 77 -3.67 -6.91 3.96
C ASP A 77 -2.41 -6.17 4.41
N GLU A 78 -1.42 -6.02 3.52
CA GLU A 78 -0.23 -5.21 3.78
C GLU A 78 -0.58 -3.74 4.03
N ALA A 79 -1.45 -3.16 3.20
CA ALA A 79 -1.86 -1.76 3.34
C ALA A 79 -2.55 -1.48 4.68
N LEU A 80 -3.55 -2.30 5.03
CA LEU A 80 -4.46 -2.06 6.15
C LEU A 80 -3.98 -2.67 7.48
N SER A 81 -2.99 -3.58 7.48
CA SER A 81 -2.43 -4.16 8.71
C SER A 81 -1.70 -3.14 9.59
N GLU A 82 -1.23 -2.03 9.02
CA GLU A 82 -0.57 -0.96 9.78
C GLU A 82 -1.54 0.06 10.39
N LEU A 83 -2.83 -0.04 10.07
CA LEU A 83 -3.86 0.84 10.60
C LEU A 83 -4.60 0.11 11.70
N LYS A 84 -4.84 0.79 12.81
CA LYS A 84 -5.81 0.31 13.81
C LYS A 84 -7.21 0.35 13.20
N ALA A 85 -8.04 -0.63 13.53
CA ALA A 85 -9.44 -0.52 13.18
C ALA A 85 -10.10 0.61 13.99
N VAL A 86 -11.07 1.31 13.40
CA VAL A 86 -11.83 2.34 14.13
C VAL A 86 -12.72 1.73 15.21
N CYS A 87 -13.13 0.47 14.99
CA CYS A 87 -14.05 -0.30 15.82
C CYS A 87 -13.44 -0.63 17.21
N CYS A 88 -12.15 -0.99 17.22
CA CYS A 88 -11.35 -1.35 18.38
C CYS A 88 -9.85 -1.28 18.01
N ASP A 89 -8.98 -1.05 18.98
CA ASP A 89 -7.54 -1.02 18.75
C ASP A 89 -6.84 -2.37 18.93
N ASP A 90 -7.61 -3.41 19.29
CA ASP A 90 -7.14 -4.79 19.44
C ASP A 90 -6.77 -5.44 18.10
N PHE A 91 -7.37 -4.97 17.00
CA PHE A 91 -7.19 -5.55 15.67
C PHE A 91 -6.83 -4.48 14.64
N PRO A 92 -6.01 -4.84 13.63
CA PRO A 92 -5.78 -3.95 12.51
C PRO A 92 -7.03 -3.82 11.63
N ALA A 93 -7.06 -2.77 10.81
CA ALA A 93 -8.15 -2.51 9.88
C ALA A 93 -8.33 -3.62 8.84
N SER A 94 -7.28 -4.38 8.51
CA SER A 94 -7.36 -5.57 7.63
C SER A 94 -8.19 -6.71 8.22
N THR A 95 -8.23 -6.85 9.55
CA THR A 95 -8.87 -7.98 10.24
C THR A 95 -9.84 -7.56 11.35
N CYS A 96 -10.38 -6.33 11.32
CA CYS A 96 -11.41 -5.90 12.29
C CYS A 96 -12.54 -6.93 12.33
N CYS A 97 -12.83 -7.41 13.54
CA CYS A 97 -13.82 -8.45 13.78
C CYS A 97 -15.27 -7.97 13.50
N CYS A 98 -15.50 -6.66 13.47
CA CYS A 98 -16.82 -6.05 13.26
C CYS A 98 -16.98 -5.54 11.82
N PRO A 99 -17.86 -6.15 11.00
CA PRO A 99 -18.19 -5.65 9.67
C PRO A 99 -19.18 -4.47 9.75
N CYS A 100 -18.81 -3.43 10.51
CA CYS A 100 -19.56 -2.18 10.56
C CYS A 100 -19.47 -1.42 9.23
N ASN A 101 -20.34 -0.44 9.04
CA ASN A 101 -20.41 0.33 7.80
C ASN A 101 -19.11 1.09 7.51
N PHE A 102 -18.39 1.57 8.54
CA PHE A 102 -17.06 2.13 8.33
C PHE A 102 -16.10 1.10 7.74
N SER A 103 -15.94 -0.08 8.38
CA SER A 103 -15.04 -1.14 7.91
C SER A 103 -15.39 -1.60 6.50
N LYS A 104 -16.68 -1.82 6.22
CA LYS A 104 -17.15 -2.20 4.88
C LYS A 104 -16.81 -1.13 3.83
N SER A 105 -16.96 0.16 4.15
CA SER A 105 -16.58 1.24 3.25
C SER A 105 -15.06 1.28 3.03
N LEU A 106 -14.25 1.13 4.08
CA LEU A 106 -12.80 1.12 3.97
C LEU A 106 -12.30 -0.06 3.11
N TRP A 107 -12.86 -1.25 3.33
CA TRP A 107 -12.51 -2.45 2.56
C TRP A 107 -12.95 -2.34 1.11
N GLY A 108 -14.13 -1.77 0.85
CA GLY A 108 -14.62 -1.60 -0.51
C GLY A 108 -13.84 -0.55 -1.30
N MET A 109 -13.44 0.56 -0.67
CA MET A 109 -12.51 1.51 -1.26
C MET A 109 -11.19 0.82 -1.62
N ALA A 110 -10.59 0.08 -0.68
CA ALA A 110 -9.35 -0.65 -0.93
C ALA A 110 -9.52 -1.67 -2.07
N ASN A 111 -10.64 -2.39 -2.13
CA ASN A 111 -10.91 -3.33 -3.21
C ASN A 111 -10.93 -2.62 -4.58
N HIS A 112 -11.58 -1.46 -4.68
CA HIS A 112 -11.66 -0.68 -5.92
C HIS A 112 -10.28 -0.16 -6.37
N LEU A 113 -9.55 0.49 -5.45
CA LEU A 113 -8.21 1.02 -5.74
C LEU A 113 -7.26 -0.06 -6.25
N ILE A 114 -7.34 -1.26 -5.67
CA ILE A 114 -6.47 -2.38 -6.05
C ILE A 114 -6.93 -3.06 -7.35
N ALA A 115 -8.23 -3.36 -7.46
CA ALA A 115 -8.74 -4.18 -8.57
C ALA A 115 -8.90 -3.39 -9.87
N ASP A 116 -9.40 -2.16 -9.76
CA ASP A 116 -9.80 -1.36 -10.91
C ASP A 116 -8.73 -0.31 -11.26
N GLU A 117 -8.06 0.24 -10.25
CA GLU A 117 -7.05 1.30 -10.44
C GLU A 117 -5.59 0.81 -10.31
N GLY A 118 -5.37 -0.46 -9.95
CA GLY A 118 -4.04 -1.07 -9.89
C GLY A 118 -3.11 -0.47 -8.83
N HIS A 119 -3.64 0.09 -7.75
CA HIS A 119 -2.85 0.68 -6.67
C HIS A 119 -2.05 -0.35 -5.88
N ASP A 120 -0.86 0.06 -5.43
CA ASP A 120 -0.02 -0.71 -4.51
C ASP A 120 -0.40 -0.50 -3.03
N SER A 121 0.30 -1.20 -2.13
CA SER A 121 0.00 -1.18 -0.69
C SER A 121 0.21 0.20 -0.07
N ALA A 122 1.20 0.95 -0.53
CA ALA A 122 1.52 2.28 -0.01
C ALA A 122 0.45 3.30 -0.42
N GLN A 123 0.00 3.26 -1.67
CA GLN A 123 -1.07 4.12 -2.18
C GLN A 123 -2.41 3.83 -1.48
N VAL A 124 -2.76 2.55 -1.33
CA VAL A 124 -3.98 2.13 -0.60
C VAL A 124 -3.92 2.57 0.86
N ARG A 125 -2.77 2.40 1.53
CA ARG A 125 -2.60 2.83 2.92
C ARG A 125 -2.75 4.34 3.07
N ASN A 126 -2.21 5.11 2.13
CA ASN A 126 -2.36 6.56 2.14
C ASN A 126 -3.85 6.95 1.98
N ALA A 127 -4.53 6.39 0.98
CA ALA A 127 -5.97 6.62 0.78
C ALA A 127 -6.80 6.23 2.01
N ALA A 128 -6.47 5.11 2.67
CA ALA A 128 -7.12 4.67 3.90
C ALA A 128 -6.98 5.67 5.04
N LYS A 129 -5.77 6.21 5.27
CA LYS A 129 -5.54 7.25 6.30
C LYS A 129 -6.34 8.52 6.00
N LEU A 130 -6.37 8.94 4.74
CA LEU A 130 -7.11 10.12 4.30
C LEU A 130 -8.61 9.92 4.44
N TRP A 131 -9.13 8.74 4.09
CA TRP A 131 -10.55 8.41 4.27
C TRP A 131 -10.96 8.44 5.74
N VAL A 132 -10.16 7.84 6.63
CA VAL A 132 -10.40 7.89 8.09
C VAL A 132 -10.48 9.33 8.59
N ALA A 133 -9.52 10.17 8.21
CA ALA A 133 -9.47 11.58 8.61
C ALA A 133 -10.61 12.40 8.00
N TYR A 134 -10.98 12.12 6.75
CA TYR A 134 -12.05 12.81 6.04
C TYR A 134 -13.43 12.54 6.67
N VAL A 135 -13.69 11.27 6.99
CA VAL A 135 -14.99 10.82 7.54
C VAL A 135 -15.19 11.31 8.98
N ASN A 136 -14.12 11.39 9.77
CA ASN A 136 -14.16 11.95 11.12
C ASN A 136 -12.89 12.77 11.41
N PRO A 137 -12.92 14.08 11.14
CA PRO A 137 -11.77 14.97 11.35
C PRO A 137 -11.33 15.09 12.82
N SER A 138 -12.23 14.77 13.76
CA SER A 138 -11.93 14.75 15.20
C SER A 138 -11.27 13.44 15.66
N GLY A 139 -11.22 12.43 14.78
CA GLY A 139 -10.61 11.14 15.02
C GLY A 139 -11.53 10.14 15.73
N PHE A 140 -11.15 8.86 15.64
CA PHE A 140 -11.82 7.76 16.32
C PHE A 140 -11.08 7.39 17.61
N SER A 141 -11.82 7.04 18.65
CA SER A 141 -11.26 6.64 19.94
C SER A 141 -10.53 5.30 19.90
N GLY A 142 -10.88 4.43 18.94
CA GLY A 142 -10.35 3.07 18.87
C GLY A 142 -10.99 2.12 19.91
N ASP A 143 -12.12 2.50 20.51
CA ASP A 143 -12.91 1.65 21.41
C ASP A 143 -14.42 1.73 21.13
N VAL A 144 -14.78 2.23 19.95
CA VAL A 144 -16.17 2.53 19.52
C VAL A 144 -17.13 1.39 19.85
N CYS A 145 -16.76 0.15 19.54
CA CYS A 145 -17.63 -1.00 19.81
C CYS A 145 -17.82 -1.27 21.31
N LYS A 146 -16.77 -1.14 22.12
CA LYS A 146 -16.83 -1.35 23.58
C LYS A 146 -17.63 -0.24 24.28
N ALA A 147 -17.57 0.98 23.74
CA ALA A 147 -18.31 2.14 24.23
C ALA A 147 -19.78 2.20 23.76
N GLY A 148 -20.25 1.23 22.97
CA GLY A 148 -21.61 1.21 22.43
C GLY A 148 -21.84 2.21 21.29
N GLY A 149 -20.78 2.68 20.64
CA GLY A 149 -20.84 3.63 19.51
C GLY A 149 -21.13 2.99 18.16
N CYS A 150 -21.47 1.70 18.09
CA CYS A 150 -21.66 1.01 16.82
C CYS A 150 -22.70 1.70 15.92
N ASP A 151 -23.84 2.05 16.51
CA ASP A 151 -24.97 2.68 15.81
C ASP A 151 -24.90 4.21 15.84
N LEU A 152 -23.76 4.78 16.24
CA LEU A 152 -23.54 6.21 16.17
C LEU A 152 -23.04 6.62 14.77
N PRO A 153 -23.32 7.88 14.37
CA PRO A 153 -22.77 8.44 13.15
C PRO A 153 -21.24 8.58 13.22
N PHE A 154 -20.58 8.54 12.06
CA PHE A 154 -19.12 8.64 11.98
C PHE A 154 -18.57 9.90 12.66
N ALA A 155 -19.23 11.04 12.41
CA ALA A 155 -18.83 12.34 12.97
C ALA A 155 -18.95 12.41 14.50
N ARG A 156 -19.62 11.43 15.13
CA ARG A 156 -19.82 11.34 16.58
C ARG A 156 -19.06 10.18 17.20
N ASN A 157 -17.91 9.81 16.63
CA ASN A 157 -17.10 8.68 17.07
C ASN A 157 -17.86 7.35 17.01
N GLY A 158 -18.73 7.20 16.02
CA GLY A 158 -19.44 5.95 15.74
C GLY A 158 -18.90 5.23 14.51
N CYS A 159 -19.28 3.96 14.32
CA CYS A 159 -18.88 3.20 13.13
C CYS A 159 -19.98 3.09 12.07
N GLY A 160 -21.00 3.95 12.17
CA GLY A 160 -22.02 4.19 11.15
C GLY A 160 -23.10 3.12 11.06
N GLY A 161 -23.26 2.30 12.10
CA GLY A 161 -24.19 1.18 12.13
C GLY A 161 -23.62 -0.12 11.54
N MET A 162 -24.35 -1.20 11.78
CA MET A 162 -24.01 -2.54 11.28
C MET A 162 -24.81 -2.93 10.01
N ASP A 163 -25.98 -2.32 9.81
CA ASP A 163 -26.84 -2.54 8.65
C ASP A 163 -26.49 -1.56 7.51
N GLU A 164 -26.21 -2.09 6.33
CA GLU A 164 -25.87 -1.30 5.14
C GLU A 164 -27.07 -0.49 4.60
N ASN A 165 -28.28 -0.84 5.01
CA ASN A 165 -29.50 -0.11 4.66
C ASN A 165 -29.78 1.07 5.61
N ASP A 166 -29.09 1.13 6.77
CA ASP A 166 -29.30 2.14 7.81
C ASP A 166 -27.96 2.72 8.29
N ILE A 167 -27.25 3.35 7.35
CA ILE A 167 -25.95 3.96 7.60
C ILE A 167 -26.11 5.32 8.30
N GLN A 168 -25.36 5.51 9.39
CA GLN A 168 -25.35 6.74 10.17
C GLN A 168 -24.13 7.60 9.78
N PHE A 169 -24.32 8.90 9.52
CA PHE A 169 -23.29 9.84 9.06
C PHE A 169 -22.96 10.95 10.06
#